data_AF-A0A1J3K9M6-F1
#
_entry.id   AF-A0A1J3K9M6-F1
#
_cell.length_a   1.000
_cell.length_b   1.000
_cell.length_c   1.000
_cell.angle_alpha   90.00
_cell.angle_beta   90.00
_cell.angle_gamma   90.00
#
_symmetry.space_group_name_H-M   'P 1'
#
loop_
_entity.id
_entity.type
_entity.pdbx_description
1 polymer ?
#
loop_
_entity_poly.entity_id
_entity_poly.type
_entity_poly.pdbx_seq_one_letter_code
_entity_poly.pdbx_strand_id
1 'polypeptide(L)'
;YAVMRDPDMWEDPNEFKPERFLASSRSDQEEEREQAIKYLPFGSGRRVCPGLNLGSIFVGTAVGMMVQCFDWRNKGDEVVNMEDTIAGVTLTMA
;
A
#
# COMPACT_ATOMS: atom_id res chain seq x y z
N TYR A 1 9.09 5.09 -2.45
CA TYR A 1 9.50 3.85 -3.16
C TYR A 1 10.57 3.11 -2.38
N ALA A 2 11.83 3.58 -2.33
CA ALA A 2 12.94 2.88 -1.68
C ALA A 2 12.67 2.37 -0.26
N VAL A 3 12.29 3.24 0.70
CA VAL A 3 12.04 2.85 2.10
C VAL A 3 10.95 1.76 2.24
N MET A 4 9.89 1.86 1.42
CA MET A 4 8.74 0.95 1.50
C MET A 4 8.96 -0.38 0.76
N ARG A 5 10.09 -0.54 0.07
CA ARG A 5 10.50 -1.78 -0.61
C ARG A 5 11.92 -2.22 -0.20
N ASP A 6 12.39 -1.75 0.96
CA ASP A 6 13.69 -2.12 1.49
C ASP A 6 13.69 -3.59 1.95
N PRO A 7 14.51 -4.48 1.34
CA PRO A 7 14.56 -5.90 1.69
C PRO A 7 15.11 -6.16 3.10
N ASP A 8 15.86 -5.23 3.68
CA ASP A 8 16.36 -5.36 5.06
C ASP A 8 15.24 -5.08 6.08
N MET A 9 14.16 -4.41 5.65
CA MET A 9 13.05 -3.99 6.51
C MET A 9 11.75 -4.78 6.27
N TRP A 10 11.60 -5.40 5.11
CA TRP A 10 10.40 -6.11 4.70
C TRP A 10 10.75 -7.50 4.14
N GLU A 11 10.07 -8.53 4.64
CA GLU A 11 10.02 -9.84 3.97
C GLU A 11 9.25 -9.68 2.65
N ASP A 12 9.82 -10.21 1.55
CA ASP A 12 9.27 -10.13 0.19
C ASP A 12 8.74 -8.74 -0.19
N PRO A 13 9.59 -7.71 -0.26
CA PRO A 13 9.19 -6.31 -0.40
C PRO A 13 8.48 -5.98 -1.72
N ASN A 14 8.63 -6.85 -2.73
CA ASN A 14 8.03 -6.70 -4.05
C ASN A 14 6.72 -7.49 -4.21
N GLU A 15 6.33 -8.28 -3.20
CA GLU A 15 5.08 -9.06 -3.25
C GLU A 15 3.93 -8.30 -2.59
N PHE A 16 2.75 -8.33 -3.24
CA PHE A 16 1.53 -7.80 -2.67
C PHE A 16 1.00 -8.75 -1.58
N LYS A 17 1.33 -8.45 -0.32
CA LYS A 17 0.93 -9.22 0.87
C LYS A 17 0.19 -8.32 1.89
N PRO A 18 -1.12 -8.09 1.76
CA PRO A 18 -1.90 -7.25 2.69
C PRO A 18 -1.83 -7.73 4.15
N GLU A 19 -1.65 -9.03 4.36
CA GLU A 19 -1.64 -9.69 5.66
C GLU A 19 -0.55 -9.15 6.59
N ARG A 20 0.54 -8.59 6.03
CA ARG A 20 1.63 -7.99 6.82
C ARG A 20 1.18 -6.80 7.68
N PHE A 21 0.02 -6.21 7.39
CA PHE A 21 -0.54 -5.08 8.13
C PHE A 21 -1.65 -5.47 9.12
N LEU A 22 -2.01 -6.75 9.22
CA LEU A 22 -3.04 -7.23 10.14
C LEU A 22 -2.53 -7.29 11.60
N ALA A 23 -3.45 -7.15 12.56
CA ALA A 23 -3.12 -7.16 13.99
C ALA A 23 -2.59 -8.51 14.49
N SER A 24 -2.98 -9.63 13.85
CA SER A 24 -2.44 -10.97 14.15
C SER A 24 -0.96 -11.12 13.82
N SER A 25 -0.45 -10.25 12.96
CA SER A 25 0.94 -10.17 12.52
C SER A 25 1.79 -9.31 13.47
N ARG A 26 1.17 -8.72 14.50
CA ARG A 26 1.77 -7.77 15.44
C ARG A 26 1.88 -8.44 16.81
N SER A 27 3.06 -8.92 17.18
CA SER A 27 3.25 -9.52 18.51
C SER A 27 3.38 -8.46 19.60
N ASP A 28 3.89 -7.26 19.28
CA ASP A 28 4.28 -6.26 20.28
C ASP A 28 4.05 -4.80 19.83
N GLN A 29 3.97 -3.87 20.79
CA GLN A 29 3.80 -2.43 20.54
C GLN A 29 5.01 -1.78 19.84
N GLU A 30 6.19 -2.41 19.90
CA GLU A 30 7.40 -1.94 19.22
C GLU A 30 7.28 -2.11 17.70
N GLU A 31 6.65 -3.19 17.22
CA GLU A 31 6.41 -3.43 15.79
C GLU A 31 5.50 -2.37 15.15
N GLU A 32 4.57 -1.78 15.91
CA GLU A 32 3.70 -0.71 15.42
C GLU A 32 4.48 0.57 15.12
N ARG A 33 5.42 0.93 15.99
CA ARG A 33 6.30 2.10 15.78
C ARG A 33 7.28 1.85 14.65
N GLU A 34 7.81 0.64 14.53
CA GLU A 34 8.69 0.27 13.43
C GLU A 34 7.95 0.26 12.09
N GLN A 35 6.73 -0.27 12.02
CA GLN A 35 5.89 -0.21 10.82
C GLN A 35 5.59 1.23 10.39
N ALA A 36 5.35 2.14 11.36
CA ALA A 36 5.13 3.55 11.06
C ALA A 36 6.35 4.22 10.40
N ILE A 37 7.56 3.68 10.56
CA ILE A 37 8.78 4.18 9.91
C ILE A 37 9.06 3.42 8.61
N LYS A 38 8.75 2.12 8.54
CA LYS A 38 8.89 1.27 7.36
C LYS A 38 7.87 1.60 6.24
N TYR A 39 6.75 2.24 6.59
CA TYR A 39 5.67 2.59 5.64
C TYR A 39 5.30 4.07 5.69
N LEU A 40 5.75 4.84 4.68
CA LEU A 40 5.60 6.30 4.63
C LEU A 40 5.00 6.80 3.29
N PRO A 41 3.81 6.34 2.89
CA PRO A 41 3.20 6.70 1.59
C PRO A 41 2.83 8.18 1.49
N PHE A 42 2.65 8.86 2.63
CA PHE A 42 2.28 10.27 2.74
C PHE A 42 3.40 11.15 3.31
N GLY A 43 4.63 10.63 3.38
CA GLY A 43 5.75 11.30 4.06
C GLY A 43 5.65 11.23 5.58
N SER A 44 6.51 11.99 6.27
CA SER A 44 6.59 12.01 7.74
C SER A 44 7.02 13.40 8.27
N GLY A 45 6.85 13.63 9.56
CA GLY A 45 7.30 14.83 10.27
C GLY A 45 6.56 16.11 9.87
N ARG A 46 7.25 17.26 9.93
CA ARG A 46 6.65 18.61 9.72
C ARG A 46 6.07 18.86 8.32
N ARG A 47 6.37 17.99 7.36
CA ARG A 47 5.94 18.09 5.95
C ARG A 47 5.12 16.88 5.51
N VAL A 48 4.60 16.09 6.45
CA VAL A 48 3.65 15.02 6.15
C VAL A 48 2.47 15.58 5.34
N CYS A 49 1.97 14.79 4.39
CA CYS A 49 0.82 15.19 3.59
C CYS A 49 -0.35 15.59 4.50
N PRO A 50 -0.87 16.81 4.42
CA PRO A 50 -2.00 17.23 5.25
C PRO A 50 -3.28 16.45 4.93
N GLY A 51 -3.34 15.80 3.76
CA GLY A 51 -4.44 14.95 3.33
C GLY A 51 -4.34 13.49 3.75
N LEU A 52 -3.40 13.08 4.60
CA LEU A 52 -3.19 11.67 4.98
C LEU A 52 -4.49 10.98 5.41
N ASN A 53 -5.22 11.57 6.36
CA ASN A 53 -6.45 10.97 6.88
C ASN A 53 -7.54 10.89 5.80
N LEU A 54 -7.68 11.94 5.00
CA LEU A 54 -8.66 11.98 3.91
C LEU A 54 -8.35 10.91 2.84
N GLY A 55 -7.09 10.79 2.44
CA GLY A 55 -6.63 9.80 1.48
C GLY A 55 -6.89 8.38 1.94
N SER A 56 -6.53 8.05 3.18
CA SER A 56 -6.76 6.73 3.76
C SER A 56 -8.24 6.34 3.79
N ILE A 57 -9.12 7.27 4.23
CA ILE A 57 -10.57 7.04 4.24
C ILE A 57 -11.11 6.86 2.83
N PHE A 58 -10.67 7.70 1.89
CA PHE A 58 -11.14 7.65 0.51
C PHE A 58 -10.77 6.34 -0.18
N VAL A 59 -9.50 5.91 -0.09
CA VAL A 59 -9.05 4.65 -0.68
C VAL A 59 -9.76 3.46 -0.04
N GLY A 60 -9.87 3.42 1.29
CA GLY A 60 -10.57 2.33 1.99
C GLY A 60 -12.05 2.24 1.60
N THR A 61 -12.73 3.39 1.49
CA THR A 61 -14.15 3.43 1.08
C THR A 61 -14.31 2.98 -0.37
N ALA A 62 -13.46 3.47 -1.28
CA ALA A 62 -13.52 3.08 -2.69
C ALA A 62 -13.32 1.56 -2.86
N VAL A 63 -12.28 0.99 -2.22
CA VAL A 63 -12.03 -0.47 -2.26
C VAL A 63 -13.19 -1.25 -1.64
N GLY A 64 -13.70 -0.80 -0.49
CA GLY A 64 -14.85 -1.43 0.16
C GLY A 64 -16.09 -1.48 -0.74
N MET A 65 -16.44 -0.35 -1.39
CA MET A 65 -17.56 -0.31 -2.34
C MET A 65 -17.32 -1.20 -3.56
N MET A 66 -16.09 -1.24 -4.09
CA MET A 66 -15.74 -2.05 -5.25
C MET A 66 -15.91 -3.54 -4.97
N VAL A 67 -15.50 -4.01 -3.79
CA VAL A 67 -15.60 -5.42 -3.39
C VAL A 67 -17.01 -5.79 -2.93
N GLN A 68 -17.75 -4.85 -2.31
CA GLN A 68 -19.11 -5.11 -1.83
C GLN A 68 -20.12 -5.27 -2.97
N CYS A 69 -19.98 -4.49 -4.04
CA CYS A 69 -21.01 -4.37 -5.08
C CYS A 69 -20.69 -5.15 -6.36
N PHE A 70 -19.47 -5.65 -6.54
CA PHE A 70 -19.02 -6.23 -7.81
C PHE A 70 -18.14 -7.46 -7.60
N ASP A 71 -18.34 -8.47 -8.46
CA ASP A 71 -17.40 -9.57 -8.65
C ASP A 71 -16.45 -9.22 -9.79
N TRP A 72 -15.18 -9.00 -9.47
CA TRP A 72 -14.18 -8.58 -10.44
C TRP A 72 -13.61 -9.78 -11.17
N ARG A 73 -13.59 -9.71 -12.50
CA ARG A 73 -13.02 -10.72 -13.38
C ARG A 73 -12.30 -10.05 -14.54
N ASN A 74 -11.25 -10.68 -15.03
CA ASN A 74 -10.57 -10.24 -16.23
C ASN A 74 -11.34 -10.70 -17.48
N LYS A 75 -11.09 -10.03 -18.61
CA LYS A 75 -11.57 -10.51 -19.90
C LYS A 75 -10.71 -11.71 -20.31
N GLY A 76 -11.27 -12.92 -20.17
CA GLY A 76 -10.53 -14.16 -20.41
C GLY A 76 -9.55 -14.49 -19.28
N ASP A 77 -8.51 -15.26 -19.61
CA ASP A 77 -7.46 -15.71 -18.67
C ASP A 77 -6.24 -14.77 -18.65
N GLU A 78 -6.36 -13.56 -19.20
CA GLU A 78 -5.28 -12.59 -19.23
C GLU A 78 -5.03 -11.99 -17.85
N VAL A 79 -3.76 -11.97 -17.43
CA VAL A 79 -3.33 -11.29 -16.20
C VAL A 79 -3.25 -9.79 -16.48
N VAL A 80 -3.80 -8.97 -15.57
CA VAL A 80 -3.70 -7.51 -15.66
C VAL A 80 -2.23 -7.12 -15.55
N ASN A 81 -1.72 -6.32 -16.49
CA ASN A 81 -0.38 -5.77 -16.36
C ASN A 81 -0.34 -4.79 -15.17
N MET A 82 0.54 -5.07 -14.21
CA MET A 82 0.71 -4.26 -12.99
C MET A 82 2.11 -3.62 -12.93
N GLU A 83 2.83 -3.59 -14.05
CA GLU A 83 4.14 -2.96 -14.12
C GLU A 83 4.06 -1.45 -13.86
N ASP A 84 4.98 -0.96 -13.03
CA ASP A 84 5.11 0.46 -12.71
C ASP A 84 5.61 1.22 -13.96
N THR A 85 4.85 2.20 -14.43
CA THR A 85 5.29 3.17 -15.43
C THR A 85 5.82 4.43 -14.74
N ILE A 86 7.03 4.85 -15.08
CA ILE A 86 7.64 6.07 -14.53
C ILE A 86 7.27 7.26 -15.41
N ALA A 87 6.28 8.03 -14.98
CA ALA A 87 5.92 9.31 -15.59
C ALA A 87 6.37 10.48 -14.68
N GLY A 88 7.68 10.69 -14.55
CA GLY A 88 8.25 11.74 -13.70
C GLY A 88 8.24 11.39 -12.21
N VAL A 89 7.73 12.29 -11.36
CA VAL A 89 7.71 12.11 -9.89
C VAL A 89 6.53 11.23 -9.43
N THR A 90 5.63 10.88 -10.35
CA THR A 90 4.47 10.02 -10.10
C THR A 90 4.70 8.61 -10.65
N LEU A 91 4.43 7.61 -9.82
CA LEU A 91 4.30 6.22 -10.26
C LEU A 91 2.88 6.02 -10.78
N THR A 92 2.77 5.61 -12.04
CA THR A 92 1.49 5.32 -12.70
C THR A 92 1.49 3.86 -13.15
N MET A 93 0.33 3.20 -13.17
CA MET A 93 0.25 1.82 -13.68
C MET A 93 0.08 1.85 -15.21
N ALA A 94 0.70 0.90 -15.90
CA ALA A 94 0.72 0.79 -17.37
C ALA A 94 -0.61 0.28 -17.97
#